data_AF-A0A6I7QY78-F1
#
_entry.id   AF-A0A6I7QY78-F1
#
_cell.length_a   1.000
_cell.length_b   1.000
_cell.length_c   1.000
_cell.angle_alpha   90.00
_cell.angle_beta   90.00
_cell.angle_gamma   90.00
#
_symmetry.space_group_name_H-M   'P 1'
#
loop_
_entity.id
_entity.type
_entity.pdbx_description
1 polymer ?
#
loop_
_entity_poly.entity_id
_entity_poly.type
_entity_poly.pdbx_seq_one_letter_code
_entity_poly.pdbx_strand_id
1 'polypeptide(L)'
;LEQFAQALQTIQEAQQDVQMEMQEIVHGSVLGEERFNEIHETVNTTGEMPGNVDESEAQNYNTIVQELSTVQQDLQIEMATIVEDSGMEVERFNSIVMAIQQDEELWQRIQEIMN
;
A
#
# COMPACT_ATOMS: atom_id res chain seq x y z
N LEU A 1 -17.76 8.65 14.31
CA LEU A 1 -16.35 8.97 14.59
C LEU A 1 -15.66 7.78 15.24
N GLU A 2 -16.30 7.10 16.20
CA GLU A 2 -15.80 5.82 16.74
C GLU A 2 -15.58 4.74 15.67
N GLN A 3 -16.59 4.43 14.85
CA GLN A 3 -16.44 3.47 13.73
C GLN A 3 -15.35 3.88 12.73
N PHE A 4 -15.24 5.19 12.45
CA PHE A 4 -14.19 5.72 11.59
C PHE A 4 -12.80 5.53 12.20
N ALA A 5 -12.63 5.85 13.48
CA ALA A 5 -11.39 5.67 14.21
C ALA A 5 -10.97 4.19 14.26
N GLN A 6 -11.92 3.28 14.50
CA GLN A 6 -11.68 1.85 14.46
C GLN A 6 -11.24 1.37 13.08
N ALA A 7 -11.98 1.72 12.02
CA ALA A 7 -11.58 1.37 10.65
C ALA A 7 -10.22 1.95 10.29
N LEU A 8 -9.94 3.20 10.67
CA LEU A 8 -8.67 3.85 10.40
C LEU A 8 -7.51 3.12 11.10
N GLN A 9 -7.69 2.70 12.35
CA GLN A 9 -6.69 1.92 13.09
C GLN A 9 -6.37 0.59 12.39
N THR A 10 -7.40 -0.20 12.05
CA THR A 10 -7.19 -1.49 11.39
C THR A 10 -6.62 -1.33 9.99
N ILE A 11 -7.01 -0.29 9.25
CA ILE A 11 -6.38 0.06 7.96
C ILE A 11 -4.89 0.39 8.13
N GLN A 12 -4.51 1.13 9.18
CA GLN A 12 -3.12 1.46 9.44
C GLN A 12 -2.29 0.20 9.74
N GLU A 13 -2.85 -0.74 10.49
CA GLU A 13 -2.23 -2.05 10.77
C GLU A 13 -2.05 -2.86 9.48
N ALA A 14 -3.12 -3.02 8.68
CA ALA A 14 -3.04 -3.73 7.39
C ALA A 14 -2.03 -3.09 6.42
N GLN A 15 -1.96 -1.75 6.37
CA GLN A 15 -0.97 -1.04 5.56
C GLN A 15 0.46 -1.27 6.05
N GLN A 16 0.68 -1.43 7.35
CA GLN A 16 1.99 -1.74 7.90
C GLN A 16 2.40 -3.18 7.55
N ASP A 17 1.48 -4.13 7.70
CA ASP A 17 1.70 -5.55 7.37
C ASP A 17 2.04 -5.72 5.89
N VAL A 18 1.26 -5.10 5.02
CA VAL A 18 1.49 -5.11 3.58
C VAL A 18 2.83 -4.46 3.19
N GLN A 19 3.24 -3.39 3.87
CA GLN A 19 4.57 -2.81 3.65
C GLN A 19 5.70 -3.78 4.01
N MET A 20 5.54 -4.58 5.06
CA MET A 20 6.52 -5.62 5.42
C MET A 20 6.53 -6.72 4.36
N GLU A 21 5.37 -7.18 3.91
CA GLU A 21 5.25 -8.20 2.86
C GLU A 21 5.91 -7.76 1.54
N MET A 22 5.69 -6.51 1.11
CA MET A 22 6.35 -5.98 -0.10
C MET A 22 7.87 -5.94 0.03
N GLN A 23 8.38 -5.58 1.21
CA GLN A 23 9.82 -5.59 1.47
C GLN A 23 10.37 -7.03 1.43
N GLU A 24 9.63 -7.99 2.00
CA GLU A 24 10.02 -9.40 1.98
C GLU A 24 10.04 -9.98 0.56
N ILE A 25 9.07 -9.62 -0.29
CA ILE A 25 9.03 -10.01 -1.71
C ILE A 25 10.31 -9.56 -2.42
N VAL A 26 10.68 -8.28 -2.27
CA VAL A 26 11.86 -7.73 -2.93
C VAL A 26 13.15 -8.32 -2.35
N HIS A 27 13.26 -8.38 -1.02
CA HIS A 27 14.46 -8.86 -0.31
C HIS A 27 14.70 -10.36 -0.51
N GLY A 28 13.64 -11.16 -0.52
CA GLY A 28 13.69 -12.61 -0.72
C GLY A 28 13.89 -13.02 -2.19
N SER A 29 13.84 -12.07 -3.12
CA SER A 29 13.97 -12.35 -4.55
C SER A 29 15.40 -12.75 -4.94
N VAL A 30 15.51 -13.59 -5.97
CA VAL A 30 16.81 -13.97 -6.57
C VAL A 30 17.51 -12.78 -7.24
N LEU A 31 16.73 -11.78 -7.66
CA LEU A 31 17.26 -10.55 -8.26
C LEU A 31 18.00 -9.69 -7.22
N GLY A 32 17.52 -9.69 -5.97
CA GLY A 32 18.03 -8.86 -4.89
C GLY A 32 17.52 -7.42 -4.97
N GLU A 33 17.45 -6.77 -3.82
CA GLU A 33 16.85 -5.43 -3.65
C GLU A 33 17.57 -4.34 -4.46
N GLU A 34 18.90 -4.30 -4.41
CA GLU A 34 19.69 -3.28 -5.12
C GLU A 34 19.47 -3.35 -6.64
N ARG A 35 19.50 -4.56 -7.20
CA ARG A 35 19.30 -4.78 -8.65
C ARG A 35 17.85 -4.54 -9.06
N PHE A 36 16.89 -4.94 -8.23
CA PHE A 36 15.48 -4.62 -8.45
C PHE A 36 15.28 -3.10 -8.54
N ASN A 37 15.84 -2.34 -7.59
CA ASN A 37 15.69 -0.88 -7.53
C ASN A 37 16.32 -0.17 -8.75
N GLU A 38 17.51 -0.60 -9.19
CA GLU A 38 18.17 -0.06 -10.40
C GLU A 38 17.28 -0.23 -11.65
N ILE A 39 16.74 -1.44 -11.83
CA ILE A 39 15.85 -1.75 -12.95
C ILE A 39 14.54 -0.96 -12.81
N HIS A 40 13.96 -0.94 -11.62
CA HIS A 40 12.69 -0.28 -11.34
C HIS A 40 12.74 1.23 -11.57
N GLU A 41 13.82 1.89 -11.15
CA GLU A 41 14.02 3.32 -11.38
C GLU A 41 14.07 3.66 -12.87
N THR A 42 14.82 2.87 -13.64
CA THR A 42 14.93 3.08 -15.09
C THR A 42 13.59 2.86 -15.76
N VAL A 43 12.91 1.73 -15.49
CA VAL A 43 11.60 1.41 -16.06
C VAL A 43 10.58 2.50 -15.73
N ASN A 44 10.55 3.01 -14.49
CA ASN A 44 9.62 4.08 -14.11
C ASN A 44 9.94 5.42 -14.78
N THR A 45 11.21 5.68 -15.08
CA THR A 45 11.66 6.94 -15.69
C THR A 45 11.50 6.94 -17.21
N THR A 46 11.83 5.83 -17.87
CA THR A 46 11.91 5.72 -19.34
C THR A 46 10.74 4.95 -19.95
N GLY A 47 10.07 4.10 -19.16
CA GLY A 47 9.11 3.12 -19.66
C GLY A 47 9.75 1.90 -20.32
N GLU A 48 11.08 1.77 -20.29
CA GLU A 48 11.83 0.74 -21.01
C GLU A 48 12.78 -0.04 -20.09
N MET A 49 13.00 -1.31 -20.41
CA MET A 49 13.97 -2.16 -19.70
C MET A 49 15.40 -1.67 -19.96
N PRO A 50 16.27 -1.57 -18.94
CA PRO A 50 17.68 -1.23 -19.14
C PRO A 50 18.40 -2.19 -20.09
N GLY A 51 19.28 -1.66 -20.94
CA GLY A 51 20.01 -2.48 -21.92
C GLY A 51 21.05 -3.44 -21.33
N ASN A 52 21.37 -3.31 -20.04
CA ASN A 52 22.28 -4.19 -19.28
C ASN A 52 21.53 -5.30 -18.52
N VAL A 53 20.22 -5.47 -18.74
CA VAL A 53 19.40 -6.51 -18.12
C VAL A 53 19.34 -7.72 -19.04
N ASP A 54 19.64 -8.91 -18.51
CA ASP A 54 19.46 -10.16 -19.25
C ASP A 54 18.03 -10.72 -19.16
N GLU A 55 17.73 -11.79 -19.91
CA GLU A 55 16.39 -12.39 -19.93
C GLU A 55 15.95 -12.94 -18.57
N SER A 56 16.89 -13.51 -17.80
CA SER A 56 16.59 -14.05 -16.46
C SER A 56 16.29 -12.93 -15.49
N GLU A 57 17.07 -11.86 -15.49
CA GLU A 57 16.82 -10.67 -14.68
C GLU A 57 15.49 -10.01 -15.04
N ALA A 58 15.17 -9.89 -16.34
CA ALA A 58 13.89 -9.35 -16.79
C ALA A 58 12.69 -10.21 -16.32
N GLN A 59 12.81 -11.54 -16.36
CA GLN A 59 11.77 -12.44 -15.87
C GLN A 59 11.57 -12.33 -14.35
N ASN A 60 12.67 -12.29 -13.58
CA ASN A 60 12.59 -12.10 -12.13
C ASN A 60 11.97 -10.74 -11.77
N TYR A 61 12.41 -9.67 -12.44
CA TYR A 61 11.85 -8.33 -12.24
C TYR A 61 10.33 -8.30 -12.50
N ASN A 62 9.90 -8.85 -13.64
CA ASN A 62 8.47 -8.90 -13.97
C ASN A 62 7.66 -9.71 -12.95
N THR A 63 8.23 -10.79 -12.42
CA THR A 63 7.58 -11.60 -11.37
C THR A 63 7.40 -10.78 -10.09
N ILE A 64 8.46 -10.11 -9.63
CA ILE A 64 8.42 -9.24 -8.43
C ILE A 64 7.38 -8.13 -8.62
N VAL A 65 7.37 -7.44 -9.77
CA VAL A 65 6.40 -6.37 -10.04
C VAL A 65 4.96 -6.90 -10.05
N GLN A 66 4.73 -8.10 -10.58
CA GLN A 66 3.41 -8.74 -10.54
C GLN A 66 2.98 -9.06 -9.11
N GLU A 67 3.86 -9.66 -8.30
CA GLU A 67 3.58 -9.96 -6.89
C GLU A 67 3.27 -8.69 -6.10
N LEU A 68 4.10 -7.65 -6.23
CA LEU A 68 3.85 -6.35 -5.61
C LEU A 68 2.53 -5.73 -6.06
N SER A 69 2.16 -5.87 -7.33
CA SER A 69 0.89 -5.37 -7.84
C SER A 69 -0.30 -6.14 -7.28
N THR A 70 -0.18 -7.46 -7.11
CA THR A 70 -1.21 -8.30 -6.47
C THR A 70 -1.41 -7.88 -5.02
N VAL A 71 -0.33 -7.79 -4.23
CA VAL A 71 -0.41 -7.36 -2.83
C VAL A 71 -1.06 -5.98 -2.70
N GLN A 72 -0.74 -5.03 -3.60
CA GLN A 72 -1.40 -3.72 -3.62
C GLN A 72 -2.90 -3.80 -3.90
N GLN A 73 -3.33 -4.68 -4.80
CA GLN A 73 -4.75 -4.86 -5.11
C GLN A 73 -5.49 -5.50 -3.95
N ASP A 74 -4.89 -6.51 -3.32
CA ASP A 74 -5.47 -7.20 -2.17
C ASP A 74 -5.65 -6.24 -0.99
N LEU A 75 -4.67 -5.37 -0.72
CA LEU A 75 -4.81 -4.31 0.29
C LEU A 75 -5.98 -3.37 -0.02
N GLN A 76 -6.22 -3.01 -1.28
CA GLN A 76 -7.34 -2.12 -1.63
C GLN A 76 -8.70 -2.79 -1.34
N ILE A 77 -8.81 -4.09 -1.62
CA ILE A 77 -10.02 -4.88 -1.33
C ILE A 77 -10.20 -5.02 0.18
N GLU A 78 -9.11 -5.29 0.89
CA GLU A 78 -9.10 -5.43 2.35
C GLU A 78 -9.50 -4.12 3.03
N MET A 79 -8.98 -2.96 2.59
CA MET A 79 -9.37 -1.66 3.12
C MET A 79 -10.88 -1.40 2.98
N ALA A 80 -11.48 -1.73 1.84
CA ALA A 80 -12.93 -1.61 1.67
C ALA A 80 -13.69 -2.52 2.63
N THR A 81 -13.21 -3.76 2.80
CA THR A 81 -13.78 -4.75 3.72
C THR A 81 -13.68 -4.28 5.17
N ILE A 82 -12.53 -3.77 5.61
CA ILE A 82 -12.32 -3.22 6.96
C ILE A 82 -13.32 -2.09 7.26
N VAL A 83 -13.57 -1.21 6.28
CA VAL A 83 -14.54 -0.12 6.43
C VAL A 83 -15.95 -0.67 6.60
N GLU A 84 -16.35 -1.62 5.76
CA GLU A 84 -17.68 -2.25 5.84
C GLU A 84 -17.87 -3.01 7.16
N ASP A 85 -16.84 -3.75 7.61
CA ASP A 85 -16.84 -4.52 8.86
C ASP A 85 -16.90 -3.62 10.11
N SER A 86 -16.41 -2.38 10.04
CA SER A 86 -16.62 -1.37 11.08
C SER A 86 -18.07 -0.85 11.14
N GLY A 87 -18.93 -1.31 10.23
CA GLY A 87 -20.33 -0.90 10.10
C GLY A 87 -20.49 0.46 9.43
N MET A 88 -19.55 0.85 8.57
CA MET A 88 -19.55 2.13 7.87
C MET A 88 -19.50 1.93 6.36
N GLU A 89 -20.13 2.84 5.61
CA GLU A 89 -20.04 2.84 4.15
C GLU A 89 -18.69 3.43 3.69
N VAL A 90 -18.11 2.86 2.63
CA VAL A 90 -16.83 3.33 2.04
C VAL A 90 -16.90 4.80 1.62
N GLU A 91 -18.01 5.24 1.03
CA GLU A 91 -18.20 6.65 0.67
C GLU A 91 -18.17 7.59 1.88
N ARG A 92 -18.74 7.13 3.01
CA ARG A 92 -18.75 7.88 4.26
C ARG A 92 -17.35 7.95 4.87
N PHE A 93 -16.60 6.84 4.83
CA PHE A 93 -15.18 6.83 5.23
C PHE A 93 -14.39 7.88 4.43
N ASN A 94 -14.44 7.80 3.10
CA ASN A 94 -13.70 8.70 2.22
C ASN A 94 -14.07 10.18 2.42
N SER A 95 -15.36 10.46 2.67
CA SER A 95 -15.82 11.81 3.00
C SER A 95 -15.19 12.35 4.28
N ILE A 96 -15.04 11.51 5.31
CA ILE A 96 -14.39 11.90 6.57
C ILE A 96 -12.88 12.06 6.35
N VAL A 97 -12.23 11.18 5.57
CA VAL A 97 -10.81 11.33 5.18
C VAL A 97 -10.55 12.68 4.51
N MET A 98 -11.42 13.13 3.60
CA MET A 98 -11.28 14.45 2.98
C MET A 98 -11.55 15.61 3.95
N ALA A 99 -12.44 15.42 4.92
CA ALA A 99 -12.76 16.43 5.92
C ALA A 99 -11.60 16.66 6.89
N ILE A 100 -10.95 15.59 7.38
CA ILE A 100 -9.82 15.71 8.33
C ILE A 100 -8.60 16.42 7.74
N GLN A 101 -8.43 16.41 6.41
CA GLN A 101 -7.36 17.15 5.74
C GLN A 101 -7.55 18.67 5.81
N GLN A 102 -8.78 19.13 6.02
CA GLN A 102 -9.16 20.55 6.04
C GLN A 102 -9.57 21.03 7.44
N ASP A 103 -9.81 20.10 8.37
CA ASP A 103 -10.31 20.36 9.71
C ASP A 103 -9.42 19.68 10.75
N GLU A 104 -8.49 20.47 11.30
CA GLU A 104 -7.54 20.01 12.32
C GLU A 104 -8.24 19.67 13.66
N GLU A 105 -9.32 20.37 14.01
CA GLU A 105 -10.09 20.06 15.22
C GLU A 105 -10.78 18.71 15.09
N LEU A 106 -11.33 18.40 13.91
CA LEU A 106 -11.89 17.07 13.63
C LEU A 106 -10.83 15.98 13.75
N TRP A 107 -9.62 16.22 13.24
CA TRP A 107 -8.50 15.28 13.40
C TRP A 107 -8.13 15.06 14.87
N GLN A 108 -8.03 16.13 15.66
CA GLN A 108 -7.74 16.02 17.10
C GLN A 108 -8.79 15.16 17.83
N ARG A 109 -10.09 15.34 17.52
CA ARG A 109 -11.15 14.52 18.11
C ARG A 109 -11.06 13.04 17.73
N ILE A 110 -10.60 12.73 16.53
CA ILE A 110 -10.37 11.34 16.09
C ILE A 110 -9.16 10.76 16.85
N GLN A 111 -8.09 11.53 17.01
CA GLN A 111 -6.93 11.13 17.82
C GLN A 111 -7.30 10.89 19.29
N GLU A 112 -8.18 11.71 19.87
CA GLU A 112 -8.70 11.50 21.23
C GLU A 112 -9.50 10.20 21.37
N ILE A 113 -10.20 9.77 20.32
CA ILE A 113 -10.96 8.51 20.32
C ILE A 113 -10.04 7.28 20.23
N MET A 114 -8.88 7.42 19.57
CA MET A 114 -7.91 6.32 19.38
C MET A 114 -6.93 6.15 20.55
N ASN A 115 -6.88 7.11 21.48
CA ASN A 115 -6.07 7.06 22.71
C ASN A 115 -6.82 6.38 23.86
#